data_AF-A0A5E4AE38-F1
#
_entry.id   AF-A0A5E4AE38-F1
#
_cell.length_a   1.000
_cell.length_b   1.000
_cell.length_c   1.000
_cell.angle_alpha   90.00
_cell.angle_beta   90.00
_cell.angle_gamma   90.00
#
_symmetry.space_group_name_H-M   'P 1'
#
loop_
_entity.id
_entity.type
_entity.pdbx_description
1 polymer ?
#
loop_
_entity_poly.entity_id
_entity_poly.type
_entity_poly.pdbx_seq_one_letter_code
_entity_poly.pdbx_strand_id
1 'polypeptide(L)'
;MTCVEKAGTDEKMLMKVFRCLGSWFNLGVLDSNFMANNKLLALLFEVLQQDKTSSNLHEAASDYLDKVLNYCRIFTELCETFLEKIVCTPGQGLGDLRTLELLLICAGHPQYEVVEISFNFWYRLGEHLYKTNDEVIHGIFKAYIQRLLHALARHCQLEPDHEGVPEETDDFGEFRMRVSDLVKDLIFLIGSMECFAQLYSTLKEGNPPWEVTEAVLFIMAAIAKSVDPENNPTLVEVLEGVVRLPETVHTAVRYTSIELVGEMSEVVDRNPQFLDPVLGYLMKGLCEKPLASAAAKAIHNICSVCRDHMAQHFNGLLEIARSLDSFMFSPEAAVGLLKDNVSLSLQLLSQEPSNGISSDPTVFLDRLAVIFRHTNPIVENGQTHPCQKVIQEIWPVLSETLNKHRADNRIVERCCRCLRFAVRCVGKGSAALLQPLVTQMVNVYHVHQHSCFLYLGSILVDEYGMEEGCRQGLLDMLQMRLAERKSKRANLAT
;
A
#
# COMPACT_ATOMS: atom_id res chain seq x y z
N MET A 1 41.02 -3.12 -32.57
CA MET A 1 41.52 -1.73 -32.62
C MET A 1 41.75 -1.22 -34.05
N THR A 2 42.11 -2.06 -35.01
CA THR A 2 42.42 -1.66 -36.41
C THR A 2 41.32 -0.95 -37.19
N CYS A 3 40.04 -1.15 -36.89
CA CYS A 3 38.93 -0.49 -37.62
C CYS A 3 38.77 0.99 -37.26
N VAL A 4 38.90 1.31 -35.97
CA VAL A 4 38.79 2.68 -35.45
C VAL A 4 40.09 3.44 -35.67
N GLU A 5 41.24 2.77 -35.56
CA GLU A 5 42.55 3.40 -35.80
C GLU A 5 42.76 3.78 -37.27
N LYS A 6 42.15 3.05 -38.22
CA LYS A 6 42.33 3.29 -39.66
C LYS A 6 41.27 4.21 -40.28
N ALA A 7 40.13 4.42 -39.62
CA ALA A 7 38.99 5.15 -40.18
C ALA A 7 38.20 5.94 -39.10
N GLY A 8 38.85 6.33 -37.99
CA GLY A 8 38.20 6.82 -36.76
C GLY A 8 37.39 8.11 -36.85
N THR A 9 37.37 8.77 -38.01
CA THR A 9 36.52 9.95 -38.27
C THR A 9 35.31 9.65 -39.15
N ASP A 10 35.20 8.44 -39.73
CA ASP A 10 34.06 8.02 -40.52
C ASP A 10 32.93 7.51 -39.63
N GLU A 11 31.90 8.33 -39.51
CA GLU A 11 30.67 8.06 -38.77
C GLU A 11 30.01 6.73 -39.15
N LYS A 12 30.03 6.34 -40.44
CA LYS A 12 29.46 5.06 -40.88
C LYS A 12 30.27 3.87 -40.38
N MET A 13 31.58 4.04 -40.22
CA MET A 13 32.45 3.00 -39.67
C MET A 13 32.23 2.86 -38.16
N LEU A 14 32.11 3.98 -37.44
CA LEU A 14 31.82 3.99 -36.00
C LEU A 14 30.48 3.30 -35.69
N MET A 15 29.42 3.60 -36.45
CA MET A 15 28.13 2.90 -36.31
C MET A 15 28.25 1.37 -36.43
N LYS A 16 29.01 0.88 -37.43
CA LYS A 16 29.23 -0.57 -37.61
C LYS A 16 30.04 -1.17 -36.47
N VAL A 17 31.05 -0.45 -35.97
CA VAL A 17 31.87 -0.88 -34.82
C VAL A 17 31.00 -0.99 -33.57
N PHE A 18 30.15 0.00 -33.28
CA PHE A 18 29.30 0.01 -32.09
C PHE A 18 28.19 -1.05 -32.13
N ARG A 19 27.55 -1.26 -33.29
CA ARG A 19 26.57 -2.35 -33.46
C ARG A 19 27.20 -3.72 -33.31
N CYS A 20 28.39 -3.93 -33.88
CA CYS A 20 29.14 -5.17 -33.71
C CYS A 20 29.50 -5.37 -32.24
N LEU A 21 30.08 -4.36 -31.58
CA LEU A 21 30.46 -4.45 -30.17
C LEU A 21 29.24 -4.76 -29.27
N GLY A 22 28.09 -4.11 -29.51
CA GLY A 22 26.84 -4.39 -28.80
C GLY A 22 26.37 -5.85 -28.97
N SER A 23 26.44 -6.39 -30.18
CA SER A 23 26.07 -7.79 -30.45
C SER A 23 26.93 -8.80 -29.67
N TRP A 24 28.23 -8.55 -29.53
CA TRP A 24 29.13 -9.43 -28.77
C TRP A 24 28.95 -9.30 -27.26
N PHE A 25 28.56 -8.12 -26.77
CA PHE A 25 28.12 -7.94 -25.38
C PHE A 25 26.85 -8.74 -25.07
N ASN A 26 25.86 -8.73 -25.98
CA ASN A 26 24.60 -9.48 -25.80
C ASN A 26 24.83 -11.00 -25.77
N LEU A 27 25.88 -11.49 -26.44
CA LEU A 27 26.27 -12.90 -26.39
C LEU A 27 26.99 -13.28 -25.09
N GLY A 28 27.40 -12.31 -24.24
CA GLY A 28 28.04 -12.57 -22.95
C GLY A 28 29.45 -13.17 -23.04
N VAL A 29 30.11 -13.06 -24.20
CA VAL A 29 31.40 -13.72 -24.49
C VAL A 29 32.62 -12.80 -24.34
N LEU A 30 32.41 -11.53 -24.00
CA LEU A 30 33.49 -10.55 -23.86
C LEU A 30 34.08 -10.57 -22.46
N ASP A 31 35.41 -10.50 -22.37
CA ASP A 31 36.13 -10.42 -21.09
C ASP A 31 35.93 -9.05 -20.43
N SER A 32 35.32 -9.04 -19.24
CA SER A 32 34.95 -7.82 -18.52
C SER A 32 36.15 -6.96 -18.13
N ASN A 33 37.27 -7.58 -17.73
CA ASN A 33 38.47 -6.86 -17.27
C ASN A 33 39.19 -6.18 -18.45
N PHE A 34 39.21 -6.83 -19.60
CA PHE A 34 39.71 -6.29 -20.85
C PHE A 34 38.82 -5.15 -21.37
N MET A 35 37.50 -5.31 -21.30
CA MET A 35 36.55 -4.30 -21.79
C MET A 35 36.51 -3.04 -20.93
N ALA A 36 36.67 -3.15 -19.61
CA ALA A 36 36.72 -2.02 -18.69
C ALA A 36 37.86 -1.04 -19.01
N ASN A 37 38.98 -1.53 -19.53
CA ASN A 37 40.15 -0.73 -19.90
C ASN A 37 40.25 -0.47 -21.41
N ASN A 38 39.19 -0.74 -22.17
CA ASN A 38 39.24 -0.70 -23.63
C ASN A 38 38.94 0.69 -24.19
N LYS A 39 39.78 1.15 -25.12
CA LYS A 39 39.61 2.44 -25.83
C LYS A 39 38.29 2.55 -26.60
N LEU A 40 37.68 1.43 -26.99
CA LEU A 40 36.36 1.42 -27.65
C LEU A 40 35.25 1.90 -26.70
N LEU A 41 35.38 1.61 -25.40
CA LEU A 41 34.44 2.06 -24.38
C LEU A 41 34.58 3.58 -24.17
N ALA A 42 35.81 4.07 -24.06
CA ALA A 42 36.12 5.49 -23.94
C ALA A 42 35.61 6.30 -25.15
N LEU A 43 35.83 5.80 -26.37
CA LEU A 43 35.35 6.43 -27.60
C LEU A 43 33.82 6.48 -27.69
N LEU A 44 33.13 5.47 -27.14
CA LEU A 44 31.68 5.44 -27.13
C LEU A 44 31.10 6.55 -26.25
N PHE A 45 31.66 6.77 -25.06
CA PHE A 45 31.28 7.90 -24.21
C PHE A 45 31.65 9.25 -24.82
N GLU A 46 32.78 9.31 -25.52
CA GLU A 46 33.20 10.52 -26.22
C GLU A 46 32.20 10.92 -27.32
N VAL A 47 31.67 9.95 -28.07
CA VAL A 47 30.63 10.17 -29.09
C VAL A 47 29.34 10.65 -28.44
N LEU A 48 28.89 10.03 -27.34
CA LEU A 48 27.66 10.44 -26.64
C LEU A 48 27.74 11.83 -25.98
N GLN A 49 28.95 12.34 -25.70
CA GLN A 49 29.15 13.67 -25.12
C GLN A 49 29.25 14.79 -26.18
N GLN A 50 29.36 14.45 -27.46
CA GLN A 50 29.57 15.43 -28.51
C GLN A 50 28.25 15.90 -29.14
N ASP A 51 27.88 17.16 -28.90
CA ASP A 51 26.68 17.81 -29.47
C ASP A 51 26.58 17.82 -31.01
N LYS A 52 27.70 17.52 -31.69
CA LYS A 52 27.85 17.53 -33.15
C LYS A 52 27.64 16.17 -33.81
N THR A 53 27.33 15.11 -33.06
CA THR A 53 27.10 13.77 -33.63
C THR A 53 25.77 13.68 -34.35
N SER A 54 25.71 12.95 -35.47
CA SER A 54 24.44 12.77 -36.16
C SER A 54 23.49 11.88 -35.36
N SER A 55 22.18 12.06 -35.58
CA SER A 55 21.15 11.24 -34.95
C SER A 55 21.32 9.74 -35.18
N ASN A 56 21.89 9.29 -36.30
CA ASN A 56 22.08 7.87 -36.59
C ASN A 56 23.25 7.26 -35.81
N LEU A 57 24.33 8.02 -35.61
CA LEU A 57 25.45 7.60 -34.77
C LEU A 57 25.06 7.65 -33.30
N HIS A 58 24.30 8.67 -32.91
CA HIS A 58 23.73 8.79 -31.58
C HIS A 58 22.77 7.64 -31.31
N GLU A 59 21.88 7.28 -32.24
CA GLU A 59 20.99 6.12 -32.13
C GLU A 59 21.78 4.80 -32.04
N ALA A 60 22.80 4.57 -32.88
CA ALA A 60 23.66 3.38 -32.74
C ALA A 60 24.47 3.34 -31.43
N ALA A 61 24.73 4.51 -30.83
CA ALA A 61 25.32 4.68 -29.52
C ALA A 61 24.26 4.76 -28.40
N SER A 62 22.96 4.86 -28.70
CA SER A 62 21.80 4.95 -27.79
C SER A 62 20.94 3.69 -27.79
N ASP A 63 21.09 2.78 -28.75
CA ASP A 63 20.87 1.32 -28.60
C ASP A 63 21.75 0.74 -27.46
N TYR A 64 22.59 1.59 -26.87
CA TYR A 64 23.24 1.48 -25.56
C TYR A 64 22.32 1.78 -24.37
N LEU A 65 21.04 2.16 -24.51
CA LEU A 65 20.16 2.38 -23.36
C LEU A 65 19.92 1.07 -22.59
N ASP A 66 19.81 -0.06 -23.33
CA ASP A 66 19.98 -1.43 -22.80
C ASP A 66 21.27 -1.58 -21.98
N LYS A 67 22.31 -0.85 -22.36
CA LYS A 67 23.63 -0.87 -21.74
C LYS A 67 23.80 0.14 -20.58
N VAL A 68 22.97 1.19 -20.47
CA VAL A 68 22.82 1.98 -19.23
C VAL A 68 22.17 1.13 -18.15
N LEU A 69 21.12 0.39 -18.51
CA LEU A 69 20.53 -0.63 -17.63
C LEU A 69 21.57 -1.70 -17.26
N ASN A 70 22.38 -2.17 -18.21
CA ASN A 70 23.45 -3.13 -17.90
C ASN A 70 24.55 -2.54 -17.01
N TYR A 71 24.92 -1.27 -17.18
CA TYR A 71 25.86 -0.61 -16.27
C TYR A 71 25.29 -0.47 -14.86
N CYS A 72 24.02 -0.06 -14.74
CA CYS A 72 23.36 -0.02 -13.45
C CYS A 72 23.37 -1.41 -12.80
N ARG A 73 23.03 -2.47 -13.54
CA ARG A 73 23.12 -3.87 -13.06
C ARG A 73 24.53 -4.23 -12.58
N ILE A 74 25.58 -3.88 -13.33
CA ILE A 74 26.98 -4.13 -12.94
C ILE A 74 27.32 -3.37 -11.66
N PHE A 75 26.94 -2.10 -11.55
CA PHE A 75 27.21 -1.29 -10.36
C PHE A 75 26.42 -1.80 -9.16
N THR A 76 25.17 -2.22 -9.33
CA THR A 76 24.37 -2.85 -8.29
C THR A 76 25.02 -4.14 -7.82
N GLU A 77 25.41 -5.04 -8.74
CA GLU A 77 26.06 -6.30 -8.38
C GLU A 77 27.42 -6.10 -7.70
N LEU A 78 28.17 -5.08 -8.11
CA LEU A 78 29.42 -4.67 -7.47
C LEU A 78 29.16 -4.28 -6.00
N CYS A 79 28.16 -3.44 -5.76
CA CYS A 79 27.77 -3.01 -4.43
C CYS A 79 27.22 -4.19 -3.59
N GLU A 80 26.43 -5.08 -4.17
CA GLU A 80 25.89 -6.27 -3.52
C GLU A 80 27.00 -7.26 -3.11
N THR A 81 27.97 -7.49 -3.99
CA THR A 81 29.12 -8.36 -3.73
C THR A 81 29.98 -7.84 -2.59
N PHE A 82 30.19 -6.52 -2.53
CA PHE A 82 31.02 -5.88 -1.52
C PHE A 82 30.23 -5.27 -0.36
N LEU A 83 28.93 -5.58 -0.22
CA LEU A 83 28.05 -5.01 0.79
C LEU A 83 28.62 -5.11 2.21
N GLU A 84 29.12 -6.30 2.59
CA GLU A 84 29.78 -6.52 3.88
C GLU A 84 30.98 -5.61 4.10
N LYS A 85 31.77 -5.34 3.06
CA LYS A 85 32.95 -4.46 3.16
C LYS A 85 32.58 -2.99 3.20
N ILE A 86 31.54 -2.61 2.46
CA ILE A 86 30.94 -1.28 2.50
C ILE A 86 30.46 -0.99 3.93
N VAL A 87 29.78 -1.93 4.58
CA VAL A 87 29.24 -1.76 5.95
C VAL A 87 30.33 -1.86 7.03
N CYS A 88 31.20 -2.86 7.01
CA CYS A 88 32.18 -3.07 8.08
C CYS A 88 33.38 -2.12 8.04
N THR A 89 33.79 -1.65 6.85
CA THR A 89 34.97 -0.80 6.67
C THR A 89 34.68 0.34 5.67
N PRO A 90 33.68 1.21 5.96
CA PRO A 90 33.22 2.22 5.03
C PRO A 90 34.35 3.20 4.67
N GLY A 91 34.54 3.42 3.37
CA GLY A 91 35.54 4.32 2.80
C GLY A 91 36.96 3.75 2.72
N GLN A 92 37.18 2.48 3.08
CA GLN A 92 38.51 1.87 3.10
C GLN A 92 38.59 0.58 2.28
N GLY A 93 39.57 0.49 1.37
CA GLY A 93 39.83 -0.72 0.59
C GLY A 93 38.62 -1.14 -0.26
N LEU A 94 38.11 -2.35 -0.02
CA LEU A 94 36.91 -2.87 -0.70
C LEU A 94 35.60 -2.21 -0.24
N GLY A 95 35.63 -1.43 0.85
CA GLY A 95 34.51 -0.63 1.32
C GLY A 95 34.48 0.80 0.78
N ASP A 96 35.26 1.11 -0.28
CA ASP A 96 35.28 2.43 -0.90
C ASP A 96 33.87 2.88 -1.33
N LEU A 97 33.41 4.02 -0.81
CA LEU A 97 32.06 4.55 -1.01
C LEU A 97 31.86 5.16 -2.41
N ARG A 98 32.91 5.21 -3.24
CA ARG A 98 32.76 5.45 -4.69
C ARG A 98 31.84 4.44 -5.36
N THR A 99 31.68 3.25 -4.79
CA THR A 99 30.68 2.26 -5.22
C THR A 99 29.26 2.82 -5.12
N LEU A 100 28.92 3.48 -4.01
CA LEU A 100 27.62 4.14 -3.83
C LEU A 100 27.45 5.34 -4.77
N GLU A 101 28.52 6.09 -5.05
CA GLU A 101 28.47 7.20 -6.01
C GLU A 101 28.07 6.76 -7.42
N LEU A 102 28.51 5.57 -7.85
CA LEU A 102 28.09 5.00 -9.14
C LEU A 102 26.58 4.76 -9.18
N LEU A 103 25.99 4.28 -8.08
CA LEU A 103 24.54 4.11 -7.98
C LEU A 103 23.80 5.46 -7.93
N LEU A 104 24.37 6.47 -7.27
CA LEU A 104 23.78 7.81 -7.26
C LEU A 104 23.84 8.49 -8.64
N ILE A 105 24.86 8.19 -9.46
CA ILE A 105 24.89 8.60 -10.87
C ILE A 105 23.74 7.95 -11.64
N CYS A 106 23.50 6.64 -11.45
CA CYS A 106 22.35 5.96 -12.03
C CYS A 106 21.01 6.56 -11.55
N ALA A 107 20.89 6.89 -10.26
CA ALA A 107 19.71 7.56 -9.71
C ALA A 107 19.45 8.93 -10.35
N GLY A 108 20.50 9.60 -10.82
CA GLY A 108 20.42 10.88 -11.53
C GLY A 108 19.87 10.80 -12.95
N HIS A 109 19.77 9.61 -13.55
CA HIS A 109 19.23 9.40 -14.88
C HIS A 109 17.72 9.74 -14.93
N PRO A 110 17.15 10.23 -16.04
CA PRO A 110 15.72 10.62 -16.08
C PRO A 110 14.74 9.45 -16.13
N GLN A 111 15.13 8.31 -16.70
CA GLN A 111 14.31 7.08 -16.72
C GLN A 111 14.34 6.39 -15.35
N TYR A 112 13.16 6.19 -14.75
CA TYR A 112 13.01 5.58 -13.43
C TYR A 112 13.39 4.08 -13.42
N GLU A 113 13.29 3.42 -14.57
CA GLU A 113 13.67 2.02 -14.79
C GLU A 113 15.17 1.79 -14.54
N VAL A 114 15.99 2.84 -14.62
CA VAL A 114 17.42 2.76 -14.30
C VAL A 114 17.64 2.72 -12.80
N VAL A 115 16.98 3.60 -12.03
CA VAL A 115 17.22 3.67 -10.57
C VAL A 115 16.64 2.48 -9.83
N GLU A 116 15.49 1.96 -10.29
CA GLU A 116 14.80 0.84 -9.64
C GLU A 116 15.63 -0.46 -9.62
N ILE A 117 16.54 -0.65 -10.58
CA ILE A 117 17.46 -1.80 -10.62
C ILE A 117 18.26 -1.91 -9.31
N SER A 118 18.58 -0.76 -8.69
CA SER A 118 19.39 -0.70 -7.48
C SER A 118 18.61 -0.88 -6.17
N PHE A 119 17.27 -0.96 -6.20
CA PHE A 119 16.45 -0.96 -4.97
C PHE A 119 16.76 -2.12 -4.03
N ASN A 120 16.96 -3.33 -4.56
CA ASN A 120 17.30 -4.50 -3.75
C ASN A 120 18.59 -4.30 -2.94
N PHE A 121 19.60 -3.68 -3.55
CA PHE A 121 20.83 -3.34 -2.85
C PHE A 121 20.57 -2.34 -1.71
N TRP A 122 19.78 -1.30 -1.98
CA TRP A 122 19.46 -0.30 -0.96
C TRP A 122 18.70 -0.90 0.22
N TYR A 123 17.72 -1.78 -0.02
CA TYR A 123 17.05 -2.54 1.04
C TYR A 123 18.05 -3.35 1.88
N ARG A 124 18.94 -4.11 1.23
CA ARG A 124 19.94 -4.92 1.93
C ARG A 124 20.94 -4.05 2.70
N LEU A 125 21.36 -2.92 2.15
CA LEU A 125 22.20 -1.95 2.85
C LEU A 125 21.50 -1.44 4.12
N GLY A 126 20.24 -1.01 4.00
CA GLY A 126 19.42 -0.60 5.14
C GLY A 126 19.32 -1.69 6.21
N GLU A 127 19.01 -2.93 5.81
CA GLU A 127 18.89 -4.06 6.73
C GLU A 127 20.21 -4.36 7.48
N HIS A 128 21.35 -4.36 6.79
CA HIS A 128 22.66 -4.60 7.41
C HIS A 128 23.06 -3.45 8.36
N LEU A 129 22.78 -2.20 7.98
CA LEU A 129 23.05 -1.04 8.83
C LEU A 129 22.14 -1.04 10.06
N TYR A 130 20.87 -1.39 9.91
CA TYR A 130 19.93 -1.52 11.03
C TYR A 130 20.40 -2.58 12.03
N LYS A 131 20.85 -3.75 11.55
CA LYS A 131 21.39 -4.82 12.41
C LYS A 131 22.67 -4.42 13.16
N THR A 132 23.48 -3.55 12.57
CA THR A 132 24.74 -3.09 13.18
C THR A 132 24.48 -2.17 14.38
N ASN A 133 23.35 -1.44 14.37
CA ASN A 133 22.90 -0.56 15.45
C ASN A 133 24.01 0.38 15.98
N ASP A 134 24.71 1.05 15.06
CA ASP A 134 25.80 1.98 15.35
C ASP A 134 25.57 3.31 14.61
N GLU A 135 25.17 4.33 15.38
CA GLU A 135 24.89 5.69 14.91
C GLU A 135 26.10 6.36 14.23
N VAL A 136 27.34 6.00 14.63
CA VAL A 136 28.55 6.55 14.01
C VAL A 136 28.66 6.02 12.58
N ILE A 137 28.38 4.72 12.38
CA ILE A 137 28.36 4.12 11.04
C ILE A 137 27.19 4.69 10.22
N HIS A 138 25.99 4.82 10.81
CA HIS A 138 24.82 5.41 10.14
C HIS A 138 25.12 6.83 9.63
N GLY A 139 25.79 7.65 10.43
CA GLY A 139 26.19 9.00 10.07
C GLY A 139 27.08 9.08 8.82
N ILE A 140 27.83 8.03 8.49
CA ILE A 140 28.65 7.97 7.27
C ILE A 140 27.77 7.82 6.02
N PHE A 141 26.68 7.05 6.12
CA PHE A 141 25.78 6.78 4.99
C PHE A 141 24.69 7.83 4.82
N LYS A 142 24.36 8.59 5.88
CA LYS A 142 23.31 9.61 5.89
C LYS A 142 23.29 10.50 4.65
N ALA A 143 24.43 11.06 4.26
CA ALA A 143 24.51 11.96 3.10
C ALA A 143 24.20 11.25 1.76
N TYR A 144 24.54 9.97 1.62
CA TYR A 144 24.24 9.17 0.44
C TYR A 144 22.75 8.86 0.35
N ILE A 145 22.13 8.49 1.48
CA ILE A 145 20.69 8.21 1.55
C ILE A 145 19.89 9.49 1.31
N GLN A 146 20.31 10.64 1.86
CA GLN A 146 19.70 11.92 1.53
C GLN A 146 19.76 12.18 0.03
N ARG A 147 20.92 12.04 -0.62
CA ARG A 147 21.05 12.26 -2.08
C ARG A 147 20.21 11.30 -2.91
N LEU A 148 20.11 10.04 -2.49
CA LEU A 148 19.20 9.08 -3.11
C LEU A 148 17.74 9.55 -3.00
N LEU A 149 17.30 9.93 -1.80
CA LEU A 149 15.93 10.38 -1.56
C LEU A 149 15.58 11.64 -2.37
N HIS A 150 16.52 12.57 -2.54
CA HIS A 150 16.33 13.72 -3.45
C HIS A 150 16.15 13.28 -4.91
N ALA A 151 16.92 12.29 -5.39
CA ALA A 151 16.74 11.75 -6.74
C ALA A 151 15.40 11.02 -6.89
N LEU A 152 15.01 10.22 -5.89
CA LEU A 152 13.73 9.51 -5.88
C LEU A 152 12.53 10.45 -5.83
N ALA A 153 12.60 11.54 -5.03
CA ALA A 153 11.57 12.57 -5.02
C ALA A 153 11.37 13.22 -6.41
N ARG A 154 12.46 13.40 -7.16
CA ARG A 154 12.37 13.88 -8.55
C ARG A 154 11.76 12.83 -9.49
N HIS A 155 12.12 11.56 -9.34
CA HIS A 155 11.53 10.46 -10.11
C HIS A 155 10.04 10.25 -9.83
N CYS A 156 9.55 10.64 -8.66
CA CYS A 156 8.12 10.60 -8.36
C CYS A 156 7.33 11.78 -8.97
N GLN A 157 7.96 12.75 -9.64
CA GLN A 157 7.22 13.84 -10.28
C GLN A 157 6.36 13.31 -11.42
N LEU A 158 5.08 13.68 -11.40
CA LEU A 158 4.18 13.47 -12.54
C LEU A 158 4.57 14.40 -13.70
N GLU A 159 4.12 14.05 -14.90
CA GLU A 159 4.27 14.94 -16.04
C GLU A 159 3.48 16.25 -15.80
N PRO A 160 4.02 17.44 -16.17
CA PRO A 160 3.38 18.72 -15.88
C PRO A 160 1.98 18.92 -16.51
N ASP A 161 1.66 18.15 -17.56
CA ASP A 161 0.38 18.12 -18.25
C ASP A 161 -0.54 16.96 -17.80
N HIS A 162 -0.15 16.20 -16.77
CA HIS A 162 -0.98 15.14 -16.20
C HIS A 162 -2.30 15.68 -15.65
N GLU A 163 -3.40 15.00 -15.97
CA GLU A 163 -4.74 15.36 -15.51
C GLU A 163 -5.25 14.36 -14.46
N GLY A 164 -5.93 14.87 -13.42
CA GLY A 164 -6.59 14.03 -12.43
C GLY A 164 -5.69 13.58 -11.27
N VAL A 165 -5.88 12.34 -10.83
CA VAL A 165 -5.16 11.75 -9.67
C VAL A 165 -3.97 10.91 -10.15
N PRO A 166 -2.94 10.69 -9.31
CA PRO A 166 -1.88 9.74 -9.64
C PRO A 166 -2.46 8.34 -9.83
N GLU A 167 -2.07 7.64 -10.90
CA GLU A 167 -2.42 6.23 -11.07
C GLU A 167 -1.57 5.35 -10.13
N GLU A 168 -2.17 4.30 -9.56
CA GLU A 168 -1.49 3.36 -8.66
C GLU A 168 -1.27 1.98 -9.29
N THR A 169 -1.85 1.72 -10.46
CA THR A 169 -1.89 0.38 -11.09
C THR A 169 -1.10 0.27 -12.39
N ASP A 170 -0.61 1.38 -12.91
CA ASP A 170 0.30 1.41 -14.05
C ASP A 170 1.76 1.24 -13.59
N ASP A 171 2.68 1.06 -14.54
CA ASP A 171 4.10 0.81 -14.24
C ASP A 171 4.71 1.93 -13.37
N PHE A 172 4.31 3.18 -13.62
CA PHE A 172 4.80 4.34 -12.86
C PHE A 172 4.18 4.41 -11.45
N GLY A 173 2.89 4.14 -11.29
CA GLY A 173 2.23 4.00 -10.00
C GLY A 173 2.88 2.92 -9.14
N GLU A 174 3.15 1.74 -9.72
CA GLU A 174 3.86 0.67 -9.03
C GLU A 174 5.28 1.09 -8.63
N PHE A 175 6.02 1.79 -9.52
CA PHE A 175 7.32 2.35 -9.20
C PHE A 175 7.26 3.31 -8.00
N ARG A 176 6.28 4.23 -7.98
CA ARG A 176 6.07 5.16 -6.85
C ARG A 176 5.82 4.40 -5.55
N MET A 177 5.01 3.34 -5.58
CA MET A 177 4.78 2.51 -4.38
C MET A 177 6.06 1.80 -3.92
N ARG A 178 6.89 1.30 -4.84
CA ARG A 178 8.23 0.76 -4.51
C ARG A 178 9.13 1.82 -3.87
N VAL A 179 9.09 3.07 -4.34
CA VAL A 179 9.82 4.19 -3.72
C VAL A 179 9.31 4.46 -2.30
N SER A 180 7.99 4.50 -2.10
CA SER A 180 7.37 4.71 -0.78
C SER A 180 7.89 3.69 0.23
N ASP A 181 7.92 2.41 -0.14
CA ASP A 181 8.37 1.34 0.74
C ASP A 181 9.89 1.39 0.99
N LEU A 182 10.68 1.69 -0.04
CA LEU A 182 12.14 1.84 0.11
C LEU A 182 12.49 3.01 1.04
N VAL A 183 11.79 4.13 0.90
CA VAL A 183 12.01 5.31 1.76
C VAL A 183 11.67 4.99 3.22
N LYS A 184 10.57 4.27 3.49
CA LYS A 184 10.21 3.84 4.85
C LYS A 184 11.32 3.00 5.51
N ASP A 185 11.96 2.12 4.75
CA ASP A 185 13.01 1.24 5.28
C ASP A 185 14.36 1.94 5.46
N LEU A 186 14.61 3.07 4.77
CA LEU A 186 15.87 3.80 4.85
C LEU A 186 15.81 5.07 5.70
N ILE A 187 14.62 5.55 6.07
CA ILE A 187 14.44 6.85 6.72
C ILE A 187 15.18 6.95 8.07
N PHE A 188 15.37 5.83 8.77
CA PHE A 188 16.08 5.79 10.04
C PHE A 188 17.55 6.25 9.92
N LEU A 189 18.18 6.10 8.74
CA LEU A 189 19.56 6.54 8.49
C LEU A 189 19.71 8.06 8.35
N ILE A 190 18.61 8.77 8.09
CA ILE A 190 18.59 10.23 8.02
C ILE A 190 18.07 10.81 9.34
N GLY A 191 16.99 10.21 9.86
CA GLY A 191 16.14 10.76 10.90
C GLY A 191 14.85 11.33 10.29
N SER A 192 13.71 10.72 10.64
CA SER A 192 12.41 11.04 10.03
C SER A 192 12.01 12.51 10.20
N MET A 193 12.24 13.10 11.38
CA MET A 193 11.95 14.52 11.64
C MET A 193 12.77 15.45 10.75
N GLU A 194 14.08 15.22 10.67
CA GLU A 194 14.99 16.07 9.88
C GLU A 194 14.61 16.03 8.41
N CYS A 195 14.38 14.83 7.87
CA CYS A 195 13.96 14.65 6.48
C CYS A 195 12.59 15.30 6.20
N PHE A 196 11.61 15.09 7.08
CA PHE A 196 10.28 15.67 6.94
C PHE A 196 10.31 17.21 6.94
N ALA A 197 11.06 17.81 7.87
CA ALA A 197 11.22 19.26 7.94
C ALA A 197 11.95 19.84 6.71
N GLN A 198 12.98 19.14 6.22
CA GLN A 198 13.71 19.53 5.00
C GLN A 198 12.83 19.47 3.76
N LEU A 199 12.02 18.42 3.59
CA LEU A 199 11.07 18.32 2.48
C LEU A 199 10.06 19.46 2.54
N TYR A 200 9.50 19.74 3.73
CA TYR A 200 8.55 20.83 3.89
C TYR A 200 9.15 22.22 3.62
N SER A 201 10.42 22.46 3.97
CA SER A 201 11.06 23.75 3.70
C SER A 201 11.18 24.03 2.19
N THR A 202 11.42 23.00 1.38
CA THR A 202 11.49 23.16 -0.09
C THR A 202 10.16 23.58 -0.71
N LEU A 203 9.02 23.28 -0.06
CA LEU A 203 7.70 23.72 -0.51
C LEU A 203 7.44 25.21 -0.27
N LYS A 204 8.09 25.80 0.75
CA LYS A 204 7.95 27.23 1.06
C LYS A 204 8.80 28.12 0.17
N GLU A 205 9.90 27.60 -0.36
CA GLU A 205 10.86 28.35 -1.16
C GLU A 205 10.56 28.22 -2.65
N GLY A 206 10.53 29.35 -3.37
CA GLY A 206 10.60 29.34 -4.83
C GLY A 206 9.29 29.09 -5.61
N ASN A 207 8.13 29.00 -4.94
CA ASN A 207 6.83 28.72 -5.58
C ASN A 207 6.90 27.51 -6.54
N PRO A 208 7.14 26.30 -6.01
CA PRO A 208 7.35 25.12 -6.83
C PRO A 208 6.13 24.83 -7.72
N PRO A 209 6.35 24.29 -8.93
CA PRO A 209 5.28 23.73 -9.75
C PRO A 209 4.44 22.68 -9.01
N TRP A 210 3.26 22.39 -9.54
CA TRP A 210 2.30 21.52 -8.86
C TRP A 210 2.83 20.07 -8.78
N GLU A 211 3.51 19.60 -9.82
CA GLU A 211 4.09 18.26 -9.92
C GLU A 211 5.27 18.06 -8.96
N VAL A 212 6.03 19.12 -8.72
CA VAL A 212 7.10 19.13 -7.72
C VAL A 212 6.50 19.09 -6.31
N THR A 213 5.45 19.88 -6.08
CA THR A 213 4.74 19.92 -4.80
C THR A 213 4.11 18.57 -4.48
N GLU A 214 3.47 17.95 -5.47
CA GLU A 214 2.84 16.62 -5.36
C GLU A 214 3.88 15.56 -4.97
N ALA A 215 5.00 15.47 -5.68
CA ALA A 215 6.01 14.45 -5.41
C ALA A 215 6.66 14.63 -4.03
N VAL A 216 6.87 15.86 -3.57
CA VAL A 216 7.38 16.13 -2.22
C VAL A 216 6.36 15.70 -1.17
N LEU A 217 5.07 16.02 -1.36
CA LEU A 217 4.00 15.56 -0.47
C LEU A 217 3.89 14.03 -0.44
N PHE A 218 4.12 13.36 -1.57
CA PHE A 218 4.13 11.90 -1.67
C PHE A 218 5.22 11.28 -0.79
N ILE A 219 6.45 11.80 -0.86
CA ILE A 219 7.54 11.33 0.00
C ILE A 219 7.28 11.67 1.48
N MET A 220 6.73 12.86 1.76
CA MET A 220 6.32 13.24 3.12
C MET A 220 5.27 12.27 3.69
N ALA A 221 4.29 11.85 2.88
CA ALA A 221 3.27 10.89 3.29
C ALA A 221 3.88 9.53 3.64
N ALA A 222 4.88 9.07 2.87
CA ALA A 222 5.57 7.80 3.12
C ALA A 222 6.25 7.75 4.50
N ILE A 223 6.79 8.88 4.97
CA ILE A 223 7.54 8.94 6.23
C ILE A 223 6.75 9.49 7.41
N ALA A 224 5.59 10.12 7.19
CA ALA A 224 4.82 10.84 8.21
C ALA A 224 4.54 10.01 9.46
N LYS A 225 4.17 8.74 9.30
CA LYS A 225 3.85 7.82 10.40
C LYS A 225 5.06 7.42 11.25
N SER A 226 6.27 7.55 10.72
CA SER A 226 7.52 7.26 11.44
C SER A 226 8.05 8.45 12.23
N VAL A 227 7.47 9.64 12.04
CA VAL A 227 7.89 10.86 12.73
C VAL A 227 7.28 10.86 14.12
N ASP A 228 8.11 11.10 15.15
CA ASP A 228 7.61 11.25 16.51
C ASP A 228 6.59 12.40 16.58
N PRO A 229 5.35 12.18 17.04
CA PRO A 229 4.34 13.22 17.14
C PRO A 229 4.55 14.15 18.36
N GLU A 230 5.48 13.88 19.27
CA GLU A 230 5.66 14.63 20.51
C GLU A 230 6.34 16.01 20.31
N ASN A 231 5.60 17.09 20.64
CA ASN A 231 6.10 18.47 20.66
C ASN A 231 6.75 18.98 19.36
N ASN A 232 6.22 18.58 18.20
CA ASN A 232 6.79 18.94 16.91
C ASN A 232 6.01 20.07 16.20
N PRO A 233 6.45 21.35 16.33
CA PRO A 233 5.75 22.49 15.73
C PRO A 233 5.70 22.39 14.20
N THR A 234 6.72 21.77 13.58
CA THR A 234 6.76 21.55 12.14
C THR A 234 5.60 20.66 11.68
N LEU A 235 5.30 19.55 12.37
CA LEU A 235 4.18 18.66 12.00
C LEU A 235 2.85 19.40 12.06
N VAL A 236 2.64 20.19 13.13
CA VAL A 236 1.42 20.99 13.28
C VAL A 236 1.32 22.06 12.20
N GLU A 237 2.43 22.72 11.86
CA GLU A 237 2.48 23.71 10.78
C GLU A 237 2.16 23.09 9.40
N VAL A 238 2.69 21.90 9.11
CA VAL A 238 2.36 21.16 7.88
C VAL A 238 0.87 20.84 7.83
N LEU A 239 0.33 20.28 8.91
CA LEU A 239 -1.09 19.93 8.99
C LEU A 239 -1.97 21.17 8.76
N GLU A 240 -1.64 22.28 9.42
CA GLU A 240 -2.36 23.55 9.28
C GLU A 240 -2.24 24.13 7.85
N GLY A 241 -1.07 23.98 7.21
CA GLY A 241 -0.88 24.35 5.81
C GLY A 241 -1.76 23.55 4.86
N VAL A 242 -1.80 22.23 5.03
CA VAL A 242 -2.54 21.31 4.15
C VAL A 242 -4.06 21.55 4.22
N VAL A 243 -4.64 21.70 5.42
CA VAL A 243 -6.09 21.91 5.55
C VAL A 243 -6.57 23.26 5.00
N ARG A 244 -5.63 24.19 4.73
CA ARG A 244 -5.90 25.50 4.11
C ARG A 244 -5.76 25.51 2.60
N LEU A 245 -5.38 24.40 1.96
CA LEU A 245 -5.24 24.33 0.51
C LEU A 245 -6.58 24.62 -0.19
N PRO A 246 -6.62 25.57 -1.15
CA PRO A 246 -7.85 25.88 -1.88
C PRO A 246 -8.18 24.80 -2.91
N GLU A 247 -9.45 24.72 -3.30
CA GLU A 247 -9.97 23.77 -4.30
C GLU A 247 -9.39 24.01 -5.71
N THR A 248 -8.79 25.18 -5.95
CA THR A 248 -8.11 25.56 -7.20
C THR A 248 -6.76 24.88 -7.40
N VAL A 249 -6.21 24.24 -6.37
CA VAL A 249 -4.95 23.50 -6.46
C VAL A 249 -5.16 22.24 -7.31
N HIS A 250 -4.12 21.83 -8.03
CA HIS A 250 -4.15 20.66 -8.90
C HIS A 250 -4.70 19.41 -8.19
N THR A 251 -5.50 18.60 -8.91
CA THR A 251 -6.20 17.44 -8.34
C THR A 251 -5.24 16.42 -7.72
N ALA A 252 -4.10 16.16 -8.35
CA ALA A 252 -3.09 15.24 -7.83
C ALA A 252 -2.48 15.74 -6.50
N VAL A 253 -2.19 17.03 -6.38
CA VAL A 253 -1.69 17.62 -5.12
C VAL A 253 -2.73 17.45 -4.01
N ARG A 254 -4.02 17.70 -4.31
CA ARG A 254 -5.11 17.53 -3.35
C ARG A 254 -5.31 16.05 -2.95
N TYR A 255 -5.14 15.12 -3.88
CA TYR A 255 -5.19 13.68 -3.61
C TYR A 255 -4.08 13.27 -2.64
N THR A 256 -2.83 13.59 -2.97
CA THR A 256 -1.66 13.20 -2.17
C THR A 256 -1.65 13.91 -0.81
N SER A 257 -2.16 15.13 -0.72
CA SER A 257 -2.31 15.82 0.58
C SER A 257 -3.38 15.20 1.47
N ILE A 258 -4.46 14.63 0.90
CA ILE A 258 -5.44 13.85 1.66
C ILE A 258 -4.79 12.60 2.25
N GLU A 259 -3.97 11.89 1.48
CA GLU A 259 -3.23 10.72 1.99
C GLU A 259 -2.25 11.10 3.11
N LEU A 260 -1.50 12.20 2.93
CA LEU A 260 -0.61 12.74 3.97
C LEU A 260 -1.38 13.01 5.28
N VAL A 261 -2.54 13.66 5.21
CA VAL A 261 -3.39 13.90 6.40
C VAL A 261 -3.79 12.59 7.06
N GLY A 262 -4.11 11.55 6.27
CA GLY A 262 -4.42 10.22 6.78
C GLY A 262 -3.26 9.57 7.53
N GLU A 263 -2.02 9.79 7.11
CA GLU A 263 -0.81 9.28 7.80
C GLU A 263 -0.41 10.12 9.02
N MET A 264 -0.87 11.38 9.11
CA MET A 264 -0.64 12.29 10.24
C MET A 264 -1.68 12.16 11.37
N SER A 265 -2.43 11.05 11.43
CA SER A 265 -3.52 10.87 12.41
C SER A 265 -3.08 10.96 13.87
N GLU A 266 -1.86 10.53 14.20
CA GLU A 266 -1.31 10.64 15.56
C GLU A 266 -1.03 12.10 15.96
N VAL A 267 -0.70 12.97 15.00
CA VAL A 267 -0.51 14.41 15.24
C VAL A 267 -1.85 15.06 15.58
N VAL A 268 -2.92 14.66 14.90
CA VAL A 268 -4.29 15.14 15.17
C VAL A 268 -4.76 14.69 16.55
N ASP A 269 -4.49 13.45 16.94
CA ASP A 269 -4.84 12.91 18.25
C ASP A 269 -4.19 13.71 19.40
N ARG A 270 -2.91 14.09 19.23
CA ARG A 270 -2.21 14.93 20.21
C ARG A 270 -2.59 16.41 20.16
N ASN A 271 -3.27 16.84 19.10
CA ASN A 271 -3.70 18.22 18.90
C ASN A 271 -5.18 18.27 18.49
N PRO A 272 -6.13 17.93 19.40
CA PRO A 272 -7.54 17.75 19.06
C PRO A 272 -8.21 18.99 18.46
N GLN A 273 -7.65 20.18 18.65
CA GLN A 273 -8.11 21.42 18.03
C GLN A 273 -8.08 21.38 16.48
N PHE A 274 -7.31 20.48 15.89
CA PHE A 274 -7.24 20.28 14.44
C PHE A 274 -8.27 19.30 13.91
N LEU A 275 -9.02 18.60 14.77
CA LEU A 275 -9.96 17.58 14.35
C LEU A 275 -11.06 18.12 13.44
N ASP A 276 -11.69 19.25 13.80
CA ASP A 276 -12.69 19.94 12.97
C ASP A 276 -12.12 20.41 11.61
N PRO A 277 -10.99 21.15 11.55
CA PRO A 277 -10.37 21.53 10.27
C PRO A 277 -10.04 20.33 9.39
N VAL A 278 -9.48 19.26 9.97
CA VAL A 278 -9.10 18.03 9.25
C VAL A 278 -10.34 17.34 8.69
N LEU A 279 -11.36 17.12 9.52
CA LEU A 279 -12.60 16.51 9.07
C LEU A 279 -13.28 17.37 7.99
N GLY A 280 -13.35 18.69 8.18
CA GLY A 280 -13.90 19.61 7.18
C GLY A 280 -13.16 19.52 5.84
N TYR A 281 -11.84 19.44 5.86
CA TYR A 281 -11.00 19.26 4.67
C TYR A 281 -11.25 17.90 3.99
N LEU A 282 -11.24 16.80 4.76
CA LEU A 282 -11.48 15.45 4.24
C LEU A 282 -12.91 15.29 3.70
N MET A 283 -13.89 15.95 4.32
CA MET A 283 -15.28 15.95 3.87
C MET A 283 -15.46 16.59 2.49
N LYS A 284 -14.69 17.63 2.17
CA LYS A 284 -14.68 18.20 0.81
C LYS A 284 -14.16 17.19 -0.21
N GLY A 285 -13.04 16.53 0.11
CA GLY A 285 -12.49 15.46 -0.73
C GLY A 285 -13.44 14.28 -0.89
N LEU A 286 -14.19 13.93 0.16
CA LEU A 286 -15.18 12.85 0.14
C LEU A 286 -16.33 13.12 -0.86
N CYS A 287 -16.72 14.38 -1.00
CA CYS A 287 -17.76 14.82 -1.94
C CYS A 287 -17.26 14.93 -3.39
N GLU A 288 -15.95 14.82 -3.63
CA GLU A 288 -15.36 14.88 -4.96
C GLU A 288 -15.01 13.48 -5.46
N LYS A 289 -15.65 13.07 -6.57
CA LYS A 289 -15.52 11.71 -7.13
C LYS A 289 -14.08 11.17 -7.22
N PRO A 290 -13.09 11.90 -7.78
CA PRO A 290 -11.73 11.38 -7.89
C PRO A 290 -10.99 11.28 -6.55
N LEU A 291 -11.40 12.04 -5.53
CA LEU A 291 -10.74 12.11 -4.22
C LEU A 291 -11.43 11.23 -3.15
N ALA A 292 -12.64 10.78 -3.44
CA ALA A 292 -13.52 10.11 -2.48
C ALA A 292 -12.89 8.88 -1.80
N SER A 293 -12.15 8.06 -2.56
CA SER A 293 -11.49 6.86 -2.02
C SER A 293 -10.37 7.21 -1.03
N ALA A 294 -9.48 8.13 -1.41
CA ALA A 294 -8.41 8.61 -0.53
C ALA A 294 -8.97 9.31 0.71
N ALA A 295 -10.01 10.14 0.55
CA ALA A 295 -10.67 10.81 1.66
C ALA A 295 -11.29 9.83 2.65
N ALA A 296 -12.00 8.81 2.17
CA ALA A 296 -12.58 7.78 3.03
C ALA A 296 -11.50 6.99 3.81
N LYS A 297 -10.38 6.66 3.15
CA LYS A 297 -9.22 6.02 3.79
C LYS A 297 -8.60 6.90 4.87
N ALA A 298 -8.41 8.20 4.59
CA ALA A 298 -7.90 9.15 5.57
C ALA A 298 -8.86 9.34 6.75
N ILE A 299 -10.17 9.46 6.50
CA ILE A 299 -11.19 9.54 7.57
C ILE A 299 -11.16 8.27 8.44
N HIS A 300 -11.00 7.09 7.84
CA HIS A 300 -10.84 5.85 8.59
C HIS A 300 -9.63 5.91 9.53
N ASN A 301 -8.47 6.34 9.05
CA ASN A 301 -7.27 6.47 9.90
C ASN A 301 -7.51 7.44 11.07
N ILE A 302 -8.12 8.60 10.80
CA ILE A 302 -8.50 9.57 11.84
C ILE A 302 -9.47 8.97 12.86
N CYS A 303 -10.50 8.25 12.41
CA CYS A 303 -11.46 7.59 13.30
C CYS A 303 -10.80 6.52 14.18
N SER A 304 -9.86 5.74 13.60
CA SER A 304 -9.17 4.68 14.31
C SER A 304 -8.26 5.21 15.43
N VAL A 305 -7.59 6.35 15.20
CA VAL A 305 -6.62 6.90 16.14
C VAL A 305 -7.29 7.86 17.12
N CYS A 306 -8.08 8.83 16.64
CA CYS A 306 -8.68 9.89 17.46
C CYS A 306 -10.00 9.50 18.14
N ARG A 307 -10.26 8.21 18.34
CA ARG A 307 -11.55 7.66 18.79
C ARG A 307 -12.07 8.27 20.09
N ASP A 308 -11.18 8.68 20.99
CA ASP A 308 -11.52 9.24 22.30
C ASP A 308 -12.09 10.66 22.22
N HIS A 309 -11.89 11.34 21.09
CA HIS A 309 -12.32 12.73 20.85
C HIS A 309 -13.42 12.84 19.78
N MET A 310 -13.72 11.73 19.10
CA MET A 310 -14.65 11.68 17.96
C MET A 310 -16.13 11.65 18.32
N ALA A 311 -16.49 11.58 19.60
CA ALA A 311 -17.89 11.48 20.04
C ALA A 311 -18.78 12.63 19.53
N GLN A 312 -18.23 13.85 19.37
CA GLN A 312 -18.98 15.03 18.91
C GLN A 312 -19.23 15.01 17.39
N HIS A 313 -18.31 14.45 16.61
CA HIS A 313 -18.41 14.33 15.15
C HIS A 313 -19.18 13.09 14.69
N PHE A 314 -19.56 12.24 15.64
CA PHE A 314 -20.26 10.99 15.42
C PHE A 314 -21.53 11.14 14.56
N ASN A 315 -22.35 12.17 14.81
CA ASN A 315 -23.58 12.39 14.04
C ASN A 315 -23.29 12.69 12.57
N GLY A 316 -22.24 13.46 12.27
CA GLY A 316 -21.83 13.76 10.90
C GLY A 316 -21.36 12.51 10.16
N LEU A 317 -20.55 11.68 10.80
CA LEU A 317 -20.16 10.37 10.24
C LEU A 317 -21.37 9.48 9.94
N LEU A 318 -22.41 9.57 10.77
CA LEU A 318 -23.65 8.82 10.62
C LEU A 318 -24.48 9.23 9.42
N GLU A 319 -24.53 10.52 9.12
CA GLU A 319 -25.16 11.01 7.90
C GLU A 319 -24.43 10.53 6.64
N ILE A 320 -23.10 10.50 6.64
CA ILE A 320 -22.29 9.96 5.54
C ILE A 320 -22.59 8.47 5.34
N ALA A 321 -22.60 7.70 6.43
CA ALA A 321 -22.83 6.27 6.37
C ALA A 321 -24.26 5.92 5.94
N ARG A 322 -25.26 6.75 6.25
CA ARG A 322 -26.63 6.61 5.74
C ARG A 322 -26.73 6.90 4.24
N SER A 323 -25.85 7.75 3.72
CA SER A 323 -25.82 8.17 2.32
C SER A 323 -24.70 7.47 1.52
N LEU A 324 -24.11 6.40 2.06
CA LEU A 324 -22.93 5.73 1.50
C LEU A 324 -23.14 5.22 0.07
N ASP A 325 -24.38 4.84 -0.29
CA ASP A 325 -24.75 4.40 -1.65
C ASP A 325 -24.95 5.56 -2.63
N SER A 326 -25.14 6.78 -2.13
CA SER A 326 -25.22 7.98 -2.97
C SER A 326 -23.84 8.50 -3.39
N PHE A 327 -22.80 8.13 -2.64
CA PHE A 327 -21.43 8.42 -2.98
C PHE A 327 -20.86 7.31 -3.87
N MET A 328 -20.10 7.68 -4.91
CA MET A 328 -19.45 6.75 -5.83
C MET A 328 -18.16 6.14 -5.22
N PHE A 329 -18.26 5.53 -4.04
CA PHE A 329 -17.10 4.93 -3.35
C PHE A 329 -16.67 3.59 -3.96
N SER A 330 -15.39 3.26 -3.80
CA SER A 330 -14.95 1.86 -3.92
C SER A 330 -15.50 1.02 -2.76
N PRO A 331 -15.75 -0.29 -2.95
CA PRO A 331 -16.18 -1.17 -1.87
C PRO A 331 -15.24 -1.14 -0.65
N GLU A 332 -13.94 -1.01 -0.89
CA GLU A 332 -12.89 -0.95 0.14
C GLU A 332 -12.98 0.35 0.97
N ALA A 333 -13.19 1.49 0.32
CA ALA A 333 -13.37 2.79 0.97
C ALA A 333 -14.64 2.81 1.84
N ALA A 334 -15.75 2.30 1.31
CA ALA A 334 -17.01 2.17 2.04
C ALA A 334 -16.87 1.27 3.28
N VAL A 335 -16.15 0.16 3.14
CA VAL A 335 -15.82 -0.75 4.23
C VAL A 335 -14.90 -0.07 5.27
N GLY A 336 -13.88 0.66 4.83
CA GLY A 336 -12.96 1.39 5.71
C GLY A 336 -13.68 2.42 6.59
N LEU A 337 -14.61 3.19 6.03
CA LEU A 337 -15.36 4.21 6.78
C LEU A 337 -16.22 3.61 7.92
N LEU A 338 -16.71 2.38 7.72
CA LEU A 338 -17.54 1.66 8.70
C LEU A 338 -16.71 0.94 9.77
N LYS A 339 -15.38 0.93 9.64
CA LYS A 339 -14.49 0.01 10.34
C LYS A 339 -14.26 0.33 11.83
N ASP A 340 -14.50 1.54 12.36
CA ASP A 340 -14.17 1.83 13.78
C ASP A 340 -15.27 2.52 14.59
N ASN A 341 -16.45 2.74 14.01
CA ASN A 341 -17.52 3.47 14.68
C ASN A 341 -18.61 2.51 15.22
N VAL A 342 -18.42 2.09 16.47
CA VAL A 342 -19.26 1.13 17.22
C VAL A 342 -20.74 1.57 17.29
N SER A 343 -21.00 2.85 17.50
CA SER A 343 -22.35 3.41 17.57
C SER A 343 -22.98 3.68 16.21
N LEU A 344 -22.17 3.90 15.16
CA LEU A 344 -22.58 4.24 13.78
C LEU A 344 -23.29 3.04 13.15
N SER A 345 -22.63 1.91 13.37
CA SER A 345 -23.04 0.56 13.03
C SER A 345 -24.42 0.18 13.56
N LEU A 346 -24.73 0.48 14.83
CA LEU A 346 -25.96 0.00 15.48
C LEU A 346 -27.25 0.65 14.94
N GLN A 347 -27.20 1.90 14.46
CA GLN A 347 -28.38 2.61 13.94
C GLN A 347 -28.60 2.42 12.43
N LEU A 348 -27.55 2.18 11.65
CA LEU A 348 -27.65 1.89 10.21
C LEU A 348 -28.36 0.55 9.93
N LEU A 349 -28.33 -0.34 10.90
CA LEU A 349 -28.90 -1.69 10.81
C LEU A 349 -30.41 -1.72 11.08
N SER A 350 -30.98 -0.65 11.64
CA SER A 350 -32.40 -0.54 11.96
C SER A 350 -33.24 0.07 10.83
N GLN A 351 -32.64 0.42 9.69
CA GLN A 351 -33.36 0.92 8.52
C GLN A 351 -33.33 -0.14 7.41
N GLU A 352 -34.51 -0.49 6.91
CA GLU A 352 -34.68 -1.51 5.86
C GLU A 352 -33.79 -1.21 4.64
N PRO A 353 -33.22 -2.23 3.98
CA PRO A 353 -32.60 -2.06 2.67
C PRO A 353 -33.69 -1.67 1.67
N SER A 354 -33.89 -0.36 1.50
CA SER A 354 -34.83 0.17 0.52
C SER A 354 -34.19 0.15 -0.87
N ASN A 355 -34.87 -0.57 -1.76
CA ASN A 355 -34.91 -0.41 -3.21
C ASN A 355 -33.69 -0.88 -4.04
N GLY A 356 -33.83 -2.10 -4.58
CA GLY A 356 -33.94 -2.23 -6.04
C GLY A 356 -32.71 -2.03 -6.92
N ILE A 357 -31.48 -2.33 -6.47
CA ILE A 357 -30.28 -2.29 -7.32
C ILE A 357 -29.52 -3.62 -7.21
N SER A 358 -29.37 -4.31 -8.35
CA SER A 358 -28.60 -5.56 -8.59
C SER A 358 -28.86 -6.74 -7.63
N SER A 359 -29.14 -7.93 -8.15
CA SER A 359 -29.41 -9.13 -7.34
C SER A 359 -28.19 -9.68 -6.56
N ASP A 360 -27.07 -8.96 -6.51
CA ASP A 360 -25.85 -9.38 -5.80
C ASP A 360 -25.75 -8.71 -4.41
N PRO A 361 -25.97 -9.46 -3.31
CA PRO A 361 -25.94 -8.92 -1.95
C PRO A 361 -24.52 -8.72 -1.39
N THR A 362 -23.46 -9.04 -2.14
CA THR A 362 -22.08 -9.14 -1.63
C THR A 362 -21.59 -7.87 -0.93
N VAL A 363 -21.83 -6.69 -1.51
CA VAL A 363 -21.37 -5.42 -0.93
C VAL A 363 -22.01 -5.17 0.44
N PHE A 364 -23.31 -5.41 0.57
CA PHE A 364 -24.02 -5.25 1.84
C PHE A 364 -23.55 -6.27 2.88
N LEU A 365 -23.33 -7.53 2.47
CA LEU A 365 -22.79 -8.57 3.36
C LEU A 365 -21.40 -8.22 3.89
N ASP A 366 -20.51 -7.68 3.05
CA ASP A 366 -19.17 -7.27 3.47
C ASP A 366 -19.20 -6.01 4.37
N ARG A 367 -20.10 -5.07 4.12
CA ARG A 367 -20.34 -3.91 5.02
C ARG A 367 -20.82 -4.36 6.40
N LEU A 368 -21.83 -5.24 6.46
CA LEU A 368 -22.33 -5.84 7.70
C LEU A 368 -21.22 -6.60 8.44
N ALA A 369 -20.42 -7.38 7.71
CA ALA A 369 -19.31 -8.15 8.27
C ALA A 369 -18.28 -7.25 8.97
N VAL A 370 -17.94 -6.12 8.38
CA VAL A 370 -16.94 -5.18 8.93
C VAL A 370 -17.48 -4.45 10.15
N ILE A 371 -18.75 -4.07 10.12
CA ILE A 371 -19.47 -3.52 11.27
C ILE A 371 -19.33 -4.46 12.47
N PHE A 372 -19.73 -5.73 12.35
CA PHE A 372 -19.62 -6.67 13.46
C PHE A 372 -18.18 -6.94 13.88
N ARG A 373 -17.23 -6.93 12.94
CA ARG A 373 -15.82 -7.21 13.23
C ARG A 373 -15.19 -6.22 14.22
N HIS A 374 -15.60 -4.96 14.18
CA HIS A 374 -14.94 -3.90 14.95
C HIS A 374 -15.85 -3.24 15.99
N THR A 375 -17.13 -3.64 16.05
CA THR A 375 -18.05 -3.23 17.12
C THR A 375 -17.81 -4.09 18.36
N ASN A 376 -16.75 -3.76 19.11
CA ASN A 376 -16.33 -4.51 20.32
C ASN A 376 -16.40 -3.62 21.57
N PRO A 377 -17.61 -3.27 22.06
CA PRO A 377 -17.76 -2.43 23.24
C PRO A 377 -17.27 -3.15 24.51
N ILE A 378 -16.74 -2.40 25.47
CA ILE A 378 -16.50 -2.90 26.82
C ILE A 378 -17.86 -3.06 27.50
N VAL A 379 -18.28 -4.31 27.73
CA VAL A 379 -19.53 -4.62 28.43
C VAL A 379 -19.22 -4.93 29.89
N GLU A 380 -19.69 -4.08 30.79
CA GLU A 380 -19.52 -4.30 32.24
C GLU A 380 -20.34 -5.51 32.73
N ASN A 381 -19.94 -6.07 33.88
CA ASN A 381 -20.48 -7.32 34.42
C ASN A 381 -22.02 -7.33 34.49
N GLY A 382 -22.63 -8.20 33.66
CA GLY A 382 -24.07 -8.48 33.66
C GLY A 382 -24.91 -7.63 32.70
N GLN A 383 -24.32 -6.65 32.00
CA GLN A 383 -25.04 -5.90 30.96
C GLN A 383 -25.21 -6.73 29.69
N THR A 384 -26.34 -6.53 29.00
CA THR A 384 -26.60 -7.17 27.71
C THR A 384 -25.72 -6.52 26.64
N HIS A 385 -25.07 -7.33 25.81
CA HIS A 385 -24.24 -6.82 24.73
C HIS A 385 -25.07 -5.96 23.76
N PRO A 386 -24.66 -4.74 23.40
CA PRO A 386 -25.44 -3.85 22.54
C PRO A 386 -25.80 -4.47 21.18
N CYS A 387 -24.88 -5.24 20.59
CA CYS A 387 -25.10 -5.91 19.31
C CYS A 387 -26.04 -7.13 19.40
N GLN A 388 -26.42 -7.61 20.59
CA GLN A 388 -27.24 -8.82 20.73
C GLN A 388 -28.63 -8.62 20.11
N LYS A 389 -29.29 -7.48 20.36
CA LYS A 389 -30.59 -7.16 19.76
C LYS A 389 -30.50 -7.00 18.25
N VAL A 390 -29.45 -6.32 17.81
CA VAL A 390 -29.20 -6.04 16.39
C VAL A 390 -28.98 -7.32 15.59
N ILE A 391 -28.24 -8.29 16.13
CA ILE A 391 -28.09 -9.60 15.48
C ILE A 391 -29.44 -10.32 15.33
N GLN A 392 -30.36 -10.20 16.30
CA GLN A 392 -31.70 -10.80 16.20
C GLN A 392 -32.56 -10.14 15.11
N GLU A 393 -32.43 -8.83 14.93
CA GLU A 393 -33.12 -8.08 13.87
C GLU A 393 -32.57 -8.42 12.47
N ILE A 394 -31.26 -8.65 12.34
CA ILE A 394 -30.59 -8.91 11.04
C ILE A 394 -30.65 -10.39 10.65
N TRP A 395 -30.81 -11.31 11.60
CA TRP A 395 -30.82 -12.74 11.33
C TRP A 395 -31.82 -13.17 10.24
N PRO A 396 -33.09 -12.72 10.23
CA PRO A 396 -34.07 -13.12 9.21
C PRO A 396 -33.60 -12.79 7.79
N VAL A 397 -33.10 -11.57 7.56
CA VAL A 397 -32.65 -11.14 6.23
C VAL A 397 -31.39 -11.87 5.77
N LEU A 398 -30.44 -12.14 6.68
CA LEU A 398 -29.25 -12.95 6.36
C LEU A 398 -29.64 -14.40 6.03
N SER A 399 -30.56 -14.98 6.78
CA SER A 399 -31.05 -16.34 6.56
C SER A 399 -31.78 -16.47 5.22
N GLU A 400 -32.65 -15.52 4.88
CA GLU A 400 -33.35 -15.49 3.59
C GLU A 400 -32.38 -15.32 2.42
N THR A 401 -31.42 -14.40 2.55
CA THR A 401 -30.37 -14.17 1.53
C THR A 401 -29.53 -15.42 1.29
N LEU A 402 -29.09 -16.10 2.36
CA LEU A 402 -28.33 -17.34 2.26
C LEU A 402 -29.14 -18.45 1.59
N ASN A 403 -30.43 -18.59 1.92
CA ASN A 403 -31.31 -19.59 1.29
C ASN A 403 -31.55 -19.30 -0.19
N LYS A 404 -31.78 -18.04 -0.56
CA LYS A 404 -32.01 -17.61 -1.95
C LYS A 404 -30.79 -17.88 -2.82
N HIS A 405 -29.59 -17.63 -2.30
CA HIS A 405 -28.32 -17.76 -3.03
C HIS A 405 -27.55 -19.05 -2.71
N ARG A 406 -28.20 -20.05 -2.11
CA ARG A 406 -27.56 -21.28 -1.57
C ARG A 406 -26.72 -22.09 -2.56
N ALA A 407 -26.92 -21.91 -3.86
CA ALA A 407 -26.15 -22.58 -4.91
C ALA A 407 -24.86 -21.83 -5.30
N ASP A 408 -24.77 -20.52 -5.03
CA ASP A 408 -23.63 -19.68 -5.36
C ASP A 408 -22.61 -19.68 -4.21
N ASN A 409 -21.50 -20.39 -4.40
CA ASN A 409 -20.44 -20.50 -3.41
C ASN A 409 -19.87 -19.13 -3.00
N ARG A 410 -19.74 -18.18 -3.94
CA ARG A 410 -19.15 -16.86 -3.65
C ARG A 410 -20.04 -16.08 -2.69
N ILE A 411 -21.35 -16.05 -2.93
CA ILE A 411 -22.29 -15.33 -2.06
C ILE A 411 -22.40 -16.03 -0.70
N VAL A 412 -22.48 -17.36 -0.68
CA VAL A 412 -22.56 -18.13 0.57
C VAL A 412 -21.31 -17.93 1.44
N GLU A 413 -20.11 -17.85 0.85
CA GLU A 413 -18.88 -17.49 1.57
C GLU A 413 -19.00 -16.13 2.27
N ARG A 414 -19.56 -15.12 1.58
CA ARG A 414 -19.77 -13.77 2.16
C ARG A 414 -20.83 -13.77 3.26
N CYS A 415 -21.91 -14.53 3.11
CA CYS A 415 -22.89 -14.73 4.19
C CYS A 415 -22.24 -15.38 5.41
N CYS A 416 -21.48 -16.46 5.23
CA CYS A 416 -20.77 -17.13 6.32
C CYS A 416 -19.72 -16.22 6.99
N ARG A 417 -19.02 -15.38 6.21
CA ARG A 417 -18.09 -14.38 6.72
C ARG A 417 -18.79 -13.34 7.61
N CYS A 418 -19.94 -12.83 7.18
CA CYS A 418 -20.75 -11.90 7.97
C CYS A 418 -21.22 -12.55 9.28
N LEU A 419 -21.80 -13.76 9.19
CA LEU A 419 -22.25 -14.53 10.35
C LEU A 419 -21.12 -14.84 11.33
N ARG A 420 -19.92 -15.16 10.83
CA ARG A 420 -18.75 -15.37 11.67
C ARG A 420 -18.46 -14.15 12.54
N PHE A 421 -18.41 -12.95 11.95
CA PHE A 421 -18.13 -11.75 12.73
C PHE A 421 -19.28 -11.38 13.66
N ALA A 422 -20.53 -11.61 13.26
CA ALA A 422 -21.70 -11.41 14.13
C ALA A 422 -21.60 -12.29 15.39
N VAL A 423 -21.32 -13.59 15.23
CA VAL A 423 -21.15 -14.51 16.37
C VAL A 423 -19.97 -14.11 17.25
N ARG A 424 -18.81 -13.76 16.66
CA ARG A 424 -17.62 -13.32 17.42
C ARG A 424 -17.85 -12.02 18.19
N CYS A 425 -18.61 -11.08 17.62
CA CYS A 425 -18.93 -9.80 18.23
C CYS A 425 -19.72 -9.96 19.54
N VAL A 426 -20.75 -10.81 19.54
CA VAL A 426 -21.63 -11.00 20.71
C VAL A 426 -21.17 -12.16 21.61
N GLY A 427 -20.39 -13.10 21.08
CA GLY A 427 -19.99 -14.32 21.76
C GLY A 427 -21.21 -15.10 22.26
N LYS A 428 -21.14 -15.55 23.51
CA LYS A 428 -22.18 -16.38 24.16
C LYS A 428 -23.58 -15.74 24.17
N GLY A 429 -23.69 -14.41 24.11
CA GLY A 429 -24.98 -13.71 24.08
C GLY A 429 -25.83 -14.01 22.83
N SER A 430 -25.23 -14.55 21.76
CA SER A 430 -25.93 -14.87 20.51
C SER A 430 -26.48 -16.31 20.44
N ALA A 431 -26.55 -17.01 21.59
CA ALA A 431 -27.05 -18.39 21.68
C ALA A 431 -28.45 -18.62 21.05
N ALA A 432 -29.32 -17.60 21.04
CA ALA A 432 -30.64 -17.67 20.40
C ALA A 432 -30.57 -17.96 18.88
N LEU A 433 -29.46 -17.60 18.22
CA LEU A 433 -29.24 -17.86 16.80
C LEU A 433 -28.70 -19.25 16.51
N LEU A 434 -28.18 -19.96 17.51
CA LEU A 434 -27.43 -21.20 17.30
C LEU A 434 -28.30 -22.29 16.65
N GLN A 435 -29.49 -22.53 17.20
CA GLN A 435 -30.43 -23.52 16.67
C GLN A 435 -30.89 -23.23 15.23
N PRO A 436 -31.43 -22.03 14.91
CA PRO A 436 -31.86 -21.74 13.55
C PRO A 436 -30.68 -21.73 12.55
N LEU A 437 -29.51 -21.23 12.95
CA LEU A 437 -28.32 -21.22 12.11
C LEU A 437 -27.81 -22.62 11.79
N VAL A 438 -27.61 -23.47 12.82
CA VAL A 438 -27.12 -24.84 12.62
C VAL A 438 -28.10 -25.64 11.76
N THR A 439 -29.41 -25.51 12.00
CA THR A 439 -30.44 -26.17 11.19
C THR A 439 -30.32 -25.78 9.71
N GLN A 440 -30.18 -24.48 9.43
CA GLN A 440 -30.00 -23.98 8.07
C GLN A 440 -28.69 -24.47 7.44
N MET A 441 -27.57 -24.43 8.17
CA MET A 441 -26.27 -24.89 7.70
C MET A 441 -26.32 -26.36 7.28
N VAL A 442 -26.90 -27.24 8.10
CA VAL A 442 -27.02 -28.67 7.80
C VAL A 442 -27.89 -28.91 6.57
N ASN A 443 -29.05 -28.26 6.50
CA ASN A 443 -29.99 -28.42 5.39
C ASN A 443 -29.37 -27.97 4.05
N VAL A 444 -28.67 -26.83 4.05
CA VAL A 444 -28.00 -26.34 2.83
C VAL A 444 -26.80 -27.21 2.47
N TYR A 445 -25.96 -27.58 3.45
CA TYR A 445 -24.77 -28.42 3.22
C TYR A 445 -25.13 -29.79 2.65
N HIS A 446 -26.29 -30.35 3.03
CA HIS A 446 -26.77 -31.61 2.50
C HIS A 446 -26.94 -31.59 0.96
N VAL A 447 -27.35 -30.45 0.41
CA VAL A 447 -27.55 -30.27 -1.04
C VAL A 447 -26.32 -29.65 -1.71
N HIS A 448 -25.70 -28.65 -1.08
CA HIS A 448 -24.57 -27.89 -1.60
C HIS A 448 -23.41 -27.89 -0.59
N GLN A 449 -22.36 -28.67 -0.86
CA GLN A 449 -21.26 -28.90 0.08
C GLN A 449 -20.23 -27.76 0.11
N HIS A 450 -20.66 -26.54 0.43
CA HIS A 450 -19.77 -25.38 0.56
C HIS A 450 -18.89 -25.53 1.81
N SER A 451 -17.57 -25.43 1.64
CA SER A 451 -16.60 -25.64 2.74
C SER A 451 -16.70 -24.58 3.84
N CYS A 452 -17.20 -23.38 3.53
CA CYS A 452 -17.39 -22.29 4.48
C CYS A 452 -18.34 -22.63 5.64
N PHE A 453 -19.29 -23.55 5.45
CA PHE A 453 -20.14 -24.05 6.54
C PHE A 453 -19.34 -24.84 7.59
N LEU A 454 -18.33 -25.60 7.17
CA LEU A 454 -17.46 -26.31 8.10
C LEU A 454 -16.61 -25.33 8.91
N TYR A 455 -16.13 -24.27 8.27
CA TYR A 455 -15.41 -23.21 8.95
C TYR A 455 -16.31 -22.45 9.93
N LEU A 456 -17.51 -22.04 9.50
CA LEU A 456 -18.49 -21.39 10.39
C LEU A 456 -18.85 -22.28 11.58
N GLY A 457 -19.03 -23.58 11.37
CA GLY A 457 -19.27 -24.52 12.46
C GLY A 457 -18.09 -24.64 13.43
N SER A 458 -16.84 -24.52 12.95
CA SER A 458 -15.68 -24.45 13.85
C SER A 458 -15.70 -23.22 14.75
N ILE A 459 -16.22 -22.09 14.26
CA ILE A 459 -16.41 -20.87 15.06
C ILE A 459 -17.50 -21.08 16.12
N LEU A 460 -18.60 -21.75 15.77
CA LEU A 460 -19.65 -22.10 16.73
C LEU A 460 -19.12 -23.06 17.81
N VAL A 461 -18.27 -24.03 17.45
CA VAL A 461 -17.61 -24.90 18.44
C VAL A 461 -16.66 -24.13 19.34
N ASP A 462 -15.91 -23.18 18.80
CA ASP A 462 -14.96 -22.37 19.57
C ASP A 462 -15.69 -21.48 20.61
N GLU A 463 -16.80 -20.86 20.21
CA GLU A 463 -17.58 -19.96 21.08
C GLU A 463 -18.49 -20.71 22.07
N TYR A 464 -19.11 -21.81 21.64
CA TYR A 464 -20.16 -22.52 22.39
C TYR A 464 -19.81 -23.96 22.81
N GLY A 465 -18.65 -24.49 22.45
CA GLY A 465 -18.29 -25.90 22.73
C GLY A 465 -18.24 -26.24 24.23
N MET A 466 -18.07 -25.22 25.07
CA MET A 466 -18.12 -25.37 26.53
C MET A 466 -19.55 -25.53 27.06
N GLU A 467 -20.58 -25.14 26.30
CA GLU A 467 -21.99 -25.24 26.70
C GLU A 467 -22.60 -26.59 26.28
N GLU A 468 -23.03 -27.39 27.27
CA GLU A 468 -23.54 -28.74 27.05
C GLU A 468 -24.74 -28.80 26.09
N GLY A 469 -25.61 -27.79 26.09
CA GLY A 469 -26.80 -27.71 25.22
C GLY A 469 -26.49 -27.57 23.73
N CYS A 470 -25.26 -27.17 23.38
CA CYS A 470 -24.86 -26.88 21.99
C CYS A 470 -24.02 -28.02 21.39
N ARG A 471 -23.49 -28.94 22.22
CA ARG A 471 -22.55 -29.99 21.81
C ARG A 471 -23.14 -31.00 20.82
N GLN A 472 -24.40 -31.41 21.00
CA GLN A 472 -25.01 -32.45 20.17
C GLN A 472 -25.18 -32.02 18.71
N GLY A 473 -25.74 -30.83 18.47
CA GLY A 473 -25.92 -30.32 17.09
C GLY A 473 -24.58 -30.07 16.37
N LEU A 474 -23.54 -29.66 17.10
CA LEU A 474 -22.19 -29.47 16.55
C LEU A 474 -21.51 -30.82 16.24
N LEU A 475 -21.75 -31.85 17.06
CA LEU A 475 -21.30 -33.22 16.82
C LEU A 475 -21.95 -33.83 15.56
N ASP A 476 -23.26 -33.62 15.37
CA ASP A 476 -24.00 -34.13 14.21
C ASP A 476 -23.42 -33.57 12.90
N MET A 477 -23.08 -32.28 12.87
CA MET A 477 -22.43 -31.64 11.71
C MET A 477 -21.04 -32.23 11.41
N LEU A 478 -20.25 -32.53 12.44
CA LEU A 478 -18.92 -33.14 12.29
C LEU A 478 -19.01 -34.59 11.77
N GLN A 479 -20.00 -35.35 12.23
CA GLN A 479 -20.23 -36.74 11.83
C GLN A 479 -20.63 -36.85 10.35
N MET A 480 -21.44 -35.90 9.83
CA MET A 480 -21.79 -35.84 8.41
C MET A 480 -20.56 -35.71 7.50
N ARG A 481 -19.56 -34.91 7.90
CA ARG A 481 -18.28 -34.77 7.17
C ARG A 481 -17.46 -36.06 7.16
N LEU A 482 -17.43 -36.77 8.29
CA LEU A 482 -16.71 -38.04 8.42
C LEU A 482 -17.34 -39.14 7.55
N ALA A 483 -18.67 -39.15 7.41
CA ALA A 483 -19.39 -40.03 6.50
C ALA A 483 -19.07 -39.72 5.02
N GLU A 484 -18.98 -38.44 4.65
CA GLU A 484 -18.64 -38.01 3.28
C GLU A 484 -17.20 -38.38 2.88
N ARG A 485 -16.22 -38.17 3.77
CA ARG A 485 -14.82 -38.59 3.52
C ARG A 485 -14.69 -40.10 3.32
N LYS A 486 -15.51 -40.89 4.01
CA LYS A 486 -15.58 -42.34 3.83
C LYS A 486 -16.20 -42.71 2.48
N SER A 487 -17.29 -42.03 2.08
CA SER A 487 -17.96 -42.24 0.78
C SER A 487 -17.08 -41.86 -0.42
N LYS A 488 -16.43 -40.69 -0.40
CA LYS A 488 -15.49 -40.26 -1.45
C LYS A 488 -14.26 -41.19 -1.56
N ARG A 489 -13.73 -41.69 -0.44
CA ARG A 489 -12.65 -42.69 -0.45
C ARG A 489 -13.10 -44.05 -1.00
N ALA A 490 -14.36 -44.44 -0.76
CA ALA A 490 -14.91 -45.67 -1.31
C ALA A 490 -15.09 -45.61 -2.83
N ASN A 491 -15.53 -44.46 -3.38
CA ASN A 491 -15.70 -44.27 -4.82
C ASN A 491 -14.40 -44.07 -5.61
N LEU A 492 -13.28 -43.76 -4.93
CA LEU A 492 -11.93 -43.70 -5.54
C LEU A 492 -11.22 -45.07 -5.52
N ALA A 493 -11.78 -46.06 -4.81
CA ALA A 493 -11.25 -47.42 -4.68
C ALA A 493 -12.02 -48.45 -5.54
N THR A 494 -13.00 -47.98 -6.32
CA THR A 494 -13.72 -48.69 -7.39
C THR A 494 -13.41 -48.00 -8.71
#